data_AF-A0A344UWV4-F1
#
_entry.id   AF-A0A344UWV4-F1
#
_cell.length_a   1.000
_cell.length_b   1.000
_cell.length_c   1.000
_cell.angle_alpha   90.00
_cell.angle_beta   90.00
_cell.angle_gamma   90.00
#
_symmetry.space_group_name_H-M   'P 1'
#
loop_
_entity.id
_entity.type
_entity.pdbx_description
1 polymer ?
#
loop_
_entity_poly.entity_id
_entity_poly.type
_entity_poly.pdbx_seq_one_letter_code
_entity_poly.pdbx_strand_id
1 'polypeptide(L)' 'MSIDWISLARVAAVTVVAAVAIVSVVAGGATMLDKARARADAGGSGATGIAALGWAMIGVAGLFILFGLYLIVPYFH' A
#
# COMPACT_ATOMS: atom_id res chain seq x y z
N MET A 1 -25.02 -15.97 25.15
CA MET A 1 -24.24 -15.62 23.94
C MET A 1 -22.84 -16.19 24.11
N SER A 2 -22.43 -17.15 23.28
CA SER A 2 -21.06 -17.66 23.23
C SER A 2 -20.26 -16.82 22.25
N ILE A 3 -19.07 -16.36 22.65
CA ILE A 3 -18.15 -15.64 21.76
C ILE A 3 -17.54 -16.66 20.80
N ASP A 4 -17.66 -16.40 19.49
CA ASP A 4 -16.95 -17.16 18.47
C ASP A 4 -15.52 -16.62 18.33
N TRP A 5 -14.62 -17.24 19.08
CA TRP A 5 -13.19 -16.91 19.10
C TRP A 5 -12.50 -17.14 17.75
N ILE A 6 -13.00 -18.07 16.93
CA ILE A 6 -12.40 -18.38 15.62
C ILE A 6 -12.70 -17.24 14.64
N SER A 7 -13.94 -16.76 14.64
CA SER A 7 -14.34 -15.61 13.81
C SER A 7 -13.53 -14.35 14.17
N LEU A 8 -13.32 -14.09 15.47
CA LEU A 8 -12.50 -12.96 15.91
C LEU A 8 -11.04 -13.10 15.44
N ALA A 9 -10.44 -14.27 15.63
CA ALA A 9 -9.07 -14.54 15.20
C ALA A 9 -8.90 -14.38 13.68
N ARG A 10 -9.89 -14.80 12.89
CA ARG A 10 -9.87 -14.67 11.43
C ARG A 10 -9.84 -13.20 10.99
N VAL A 11 -10.71 -12.37 11.55
CA VAL A 11 -10.74 -10.93 11.21
C VAL A 11 -9.44 -10.25 11.62
N ALA A 12 -8.93 -10.57 12.81
CA ALA A 12 -7.65 -10.04 13.28
C ALA A 12 -6.49 -10.41 12.34
N ALA A 13 -6.39 -11.69 11.96
CA ALA A 13 -5.34 -12.17 11.06
C ALA A 13 -5.42 -11.49 9.68
N VAL A 14 -6.61 -11.43 9.07
CA VAL A 14 -6.79 -10.78 7.76
C VAL A 14 -6.44 -9.29 7.83
N THR A 15 -6.86 -8.61 8.90
CA THR A 15 -6.56 -7.18 9.09
C THR A 15 -5.06 -6.93 9.20
N VAL A 16 -4.36 -7.72 10.02
CA VAL A 16 -2.90 -7.58 10.19
C VAL A 16 -2.17 -7.87 8.89
N VAL A 17 -2.53 -8.94 8.19
CA VAL A 17 -1.91 -9.30 6.90
C VAL A 17 -2.12 -8.21 5.85
N ALA A 18 -3.34 -7.68 5.74
CA ALA A 18 -3.65 -6.59 4.82
C ALA A 18 -2.86 -5.31 5.16
N ALA A 19 -2.77 -4.96 6.45
CA ALA A 19 -2.00 -3.82 6.91
C ALA A 19 -0.51 -3.97 6.56
N VAL A 20 0.10 -5.12 6.87
CA VAL A 20 1.51 -5.40 6.54
C VAL A 20 1.75 -5.33 5.04
N ALA A 21 0.85 -5.89 4.23
CA ALA A 21 0.97 -5.87 2.78
C ALA A 21 0.95 -4.43 2.23
N ILE A 22 -0.03 -3.61 2.64
CA ILE A 22 -0.14 -2.22 2.19
C ILE A 22 1.06 -1.40 2.65
N VAL A 23 1.46 -1.50 3.92
CA VAL A 23 2.62 -0.78 4.47
C VAL A 23 3.90 -1.16 3.73
N SER A 24 4.08 -2.45 3.40
CA SER A 24 5.25 -2.92 2.65
C SER A 24 5.31 -2.33 1.24
N VAL A 25 4.17 -2.23 0.53
CA VAL A 25 4.10 -1.60 -0.79
C VAL A 25 4.41 -0.10 -0.70
N VAL A 26 3.84 0.60 0.29
CA VAL A 26 4.10 2.03 0.50
C VAL A 26 5.57 2.28 0.84
N ALA A 27 6.13 1.52 1.78
CA ALA A 27 7.54 1.61 2.17
C ALA A 27 8.47 1.31 1.00
N GLY A 28 8.15 0.29 0.19
CA GLY A 28 8.87 -0.04 -1.03
C GLY A 28 8.85 1.10 -2.05
N GLY A 29 7.67 1.68 -2.30
CA GLY A 29 7.51 2.82 -3.20
C GLY A 29 8.27 4.06 -2.75
N ALA A 30 8.18 4.41 -1.47
CA ALA A 30 8.94 5.52 -0.87
C ALA A 30 10.45 5.29 -0.98
N THR A 31 10.93 4.08 -0.66
CA THR A 31 12.35 3.70 -0.78
C THR A 31 12.86 3.83 -2.22
N MET A 32 12.05 3.47 -3.21
CA MET A 32 12.42 3.64 -4.61
C MET A 32 12.48 5.11 -5.01
N LEU A 33 11.54 5.93 -4.53
CA LEU A 33 11.54 7.35 -4.82
C LEU A 33 12.75 8.06 -4.20
N ASP A 34 13.14 7.69 -2.98
CA ASP A 34 14.36 8.18 -2.34
C ASP A 34 15.62 7.79 -3.14
N LYS A 35 15.71 6.54 -3.58
CA LYS A 35 16.81 6.06 -4.45
C LYS A 35 16.84 6.80 -5.79
N ALA A 36 15.68 7.06 -6.38
CA ALA A 36 15.57 7.81 -7.62
C ALA A 36 16.07 9.25 -7.43
N ARG A 37 15.68 9.90 -6.32
CA ARG A 37 16.13 11.25 -5.97
C ARG A 37 17.63 11.32 -5.81
N ALA A 38 18.21 10.44 -4.98
CA ALA A 38 19.66 10.38 -4.78
C ALA A 38 20.43 10.14 -6.09
N ARG A 39 19.89 9.31 -6.98
CA ARG A 39 20.51 9.03 -8.28
C ARG A 39 20.41 10.21 -9.26
N ALA A 40 19.28 10.92 -9.26
CA ALA A 40 19.12 12.14 -10.04
C ALA A 40 20.09 13.24 -9.59
N ASP A 41 20.24 13.43 -8.27
CA ASP A 41 21.15 14.42 -7.70
C ASP A 41 22.63 14.10 -8.02
N ALA A 42 22.97 12.81 -8.15
CA ALA A 42 24.29 12.36 -8.58
C ALA A 42 24.53 12.42 -10.10
N GLY A 43 23.57 12.94 -10.89
CA GLY A 43 23.64 12.99 -12.36
C GLY A 43 23.56 11.61 -13.04
N GLY A 44 23.11 10.58 -12.33
CA GLY A 44 23.05 9.20 -12.83
C GLY A 44 21.86 8.96 -13.75
N SER A 45 22.08 8.24 -14.85
CA SER A 45 21.00 7.79 -15.74
C SER A 45 20.08 6.77 -15.05
N GLY A 46 18.81 6.71 -15.48
CA GLY A 46 17.82 5.76 -14.99
C GLY A 46 17.01 6.20 -13.76
N ALA A 47 17.28 7.38 -13.19
CA ALA A 47 16.51 7.93 -12.06
C ALA A 47 15.00 8.00 -12.35
N THR A 48 14.62 8.39 -13.58
CA THR A 48 13.21 8.47 -14.02
C THR A 48 12.50 7.12 -13.95
N GLY A 49 13.17 6.03 -14.35
CA GLY A 49 12.57 4.69 -14.32
C GLY A 49 12.33 4.20 -12.90
N ILE A 50 13.29 4.46 -12.00
CA ILE A 50 13.16 4.12 -10.58
C ILE A 50 12.04 4.94 -9.93
N ALA A 51 11.95 6.24 -10.25
CA ALA A 51 10.87 7.10 -9.76
C ALA A 51 9.50 6.63 -10.27
N ALA A 52 9.39 6.25 -11.54
CA ALA A 52 8.16 5.73 -12.14
C ALA A 52 7.69 4.45 -11.42
N LEU A 53 8.60 3.53 -11.11
CA LEU A 53 8.27 2.34 -10.34
C LEU A 53 7.82 2.68 -8.92
N GLY A 54 8.51 3.61 -8.25
CA GLY A 54 8.10 4.09 -6.92
C GLY A 54 6.69 4.67 -6.93
N TRP A 55 6.38 5.56 -7.88
CA TRP A 55 5.04 6.11 -8.05
C TRP A 55 3.99 5.08 -8.43
N ALA A 56 4.33 4.07 -9.25
CA ALA A 56 3.42 2.98 -9.56
C ALA A 56 3.04 2.18 -8.30
N MET A 57 4.01 1.89 -7.42
CA MET A 57 3.75 1.21 -6.14
C MET A 57 2.85 2.06 -5.24
N ILE A 58 3.09 3.37 -5.14
CA ILE A 58 2.22 4.29 -4.39
C ILE A 58 0.82 4.34 -5.00
N GLY A 59 0.70 4.37 -6.33
CA GLY A 59 -0.56 4.32 -7.04
C GLY A 59 -1.36 3.06 -6.75
N VAL A 60 -0.70 1.89 -6.75
CA VAL A 60 -1.32 0.60 -6.40
C VAL A 60 -1.80 0.61 -4.95
N ALA A 61 -1.00 1.08 -4.00
CA ALA A 61 -1.41 1.21 -2.60
C ALA A 61 -2.61 2.17 -2.45
N GLY A 62 -2.60 3.30 -3.17
CA GLY A 62 -3.71 4.23 -3.23
C GLY A 62 -4.99 3.59 -3.77
N LEU A 63 -4.89 2.76 -4.81
CA LEU A 63 -6.03 2.03 -5.36
C LEU A 63 -6.65 1.05 -4.35
N PHE A 64 -5.84 0.35 -3.56
CA PHE A 64 -6.34 -0.50 -2.48
C PHE A 64 -7.10 0.29 -1.42
N ILE A 65 -6.60 1.48 -1.04
CA ILE A 65 -7.28 2.36 -0.09
C ILE A 65 -8.61 2.86 -0.67
N LEU A 66 -8.61 3.33 -1.92
CA LEU A 66 -9.82 3.78 -2.61
C LEU A 66 -10.86 2.66 -2.72
N PHE A 67 -10.42 1.43 -3.00
CA PHE A 67 -11.29 0.27 -3.02
C PHE A 67 -11.87 -0.05 -1.62
N GLY A 68 -11.06 0.04 -0.57
CA GLY A 68 -11.54 -0.11 0.81
C GLY A 68 -12.60 0.94 1.17
N LEU A 69 -12.36 2.21 0.79
CA LEU A 69 -13.34 3.29 0.98
C LEU A 69 -14.63 3.03 0.20
N TYR A 70 -14.51 2.59 -1.06
CA TYR A 70 -15.66 2.22 -1.89
C TYR A 70 -16.55 1.16 -1.24
N LEU A 71 -15.95 0.18 -0.53
CA LEU A 71 -16.69 -0.88 0.16
C LEU A 71 -17.31 -0.42 1.49
N ILE A 72 -16.73 0.59 2.16
CA ILE A 72 -17.22 1.11 3.45
C ILE A 72 -18.34 2.15 3.24
N VAL A 73 -18.22 2.98 2.19
CA VAL A 73 -19.20 4.03 1.92
C VAL A 73 -20.53 3.38 1.50
N PRO A 74 -21.61 3.55 2.28
CA PRO A 74 -22.89 2.96 1.94
C PRO A 74 -23.45 3.61 0.68
N TYR A 75 -23.90 2.77 -0.26
CA TYR A 75 -24.66 3.23 -1.42
C TYR A 75 -26.07 3.57 -0.96
N PHE A 76 -26.38 4.86 -0.83
CA PHE A 76 -27.76 5.31 -0.68
C PHE A 76 -28.45 5.18 -2.04
N HIS A 77 -29.01 3.99 -2.31
CA HIS A 77 -29.95 3.74 -3.41
C HIS A 77 -31.34 3.45 -2.85
#